data_AF-A0A7V2M1X4-F1
#
_entry.id   AF-A0A7V2M1X4-F1
#
_cell.length_a   1.000
_cell.length_b   1.000
_cell.length_c   1.000
_cell.angle_alpha   90.00
_cell.angle_beta   90.00
_cell.angle_gamma   90.00
#
_symmetry.space_group_name_H-M   'P 1'
#
loop_
_entity.id
_entity.type
_entity.pdbx_description
1 polymer ?
#
loop_
_entity_poly.entity_id
_entity_poly.type
_entity_poly.pdbx_seq_one_letter_code
_entity_poly.pdbx_strand_id
1 'polypeptide(L)'
;MPFSQPALRQIVVNGWRWCVHANYISKDQFYRAHSNSMKEIENPPVLVSVRKLNANHQQNSDIHIFAILTTSQTTKQREKLNSVYCYIPNHKWHSIRRWTTLSPFVLINKTTQKISVQIGGMDKSRTFKTSDFVVNPGEKMSIENHYYAITHFLTYQKPKGTIELESSGLNLHEVIPSHKWINCWVDIEQSIFFGYCTHEDFQKHAYIQSKGTNHPTFGRLTETYWALSAEHLFPLTSLLSHTKNWQSEIGR
;
A
#
# COMPACT_ATOMS: atom_id res chain seq x y z
N MET A 1 -2.47 -17.24 -5.79
CA MET A 1 -2.33 -16.23 -6.85
C MET A 1 -1.34 -15.19 -6.37
N PRO A 2 -0.19 -15.00 -7.04
CA PRO A 2 0.86 -14.16 -6.48
C PRO A 2 0.57 -12.69 -6.80
N PHE A 3 0.50 -11.87 -5.76
CA PHE A 3 0.66 -10.42 -5.90
C PHE A 3 1.98 -10.18 -6.62
N SER A 4 1.94 -9.68 -7.85
CA SER A 4 3.11 -9.64 -8.74
C SER A 4 4.17 -8.62 -8.34
N GLN A 5 3.96 -7.85 -7.28
CA GLN A 5 4.92 -7.03 -6.53
C GLN A 5 4.12 -6.25 -5.49
N PRO A 6 4.18 -6.50 -4.18
CA PRO A 6 3.33 -5.80 -3.20
C PRO A 6 3.59 -4.29 -3.05
N ALA A 7 4.68 -3.77 -3.63
CA ALA A 7 4.87 -2.32 -3.82
C ALA A 7 3.92 -1.74 -4.89
N LEU A 8 3.50 -2.58 -5.83
CA LEU A 8 2.54 -2.27 -6.89
C LEU A 8 1.20 -2.90 -6.48
N ARG A 9 0.15 -2.11 -6.30
CA ARG A 9 -1.23 -2.61 -6.07
C ARG A 9 -1.80 -3.19 -7.37
N GLN A 10 -1.08 -4.15 -7.94
CA GLN A 10 -1.27 -4.75 -9.24
C GLN A 10 -1.70 -6.20 -9.05
N ILE A 11 -2.83 -6.53 -9.65
CA ILE A 11 -3.37 -7.89 -9.73
C ILE A 11 -3.33 -8.26 -11.20
N VAL A 12 -2.67 -9.37 -11.55
CA VAL A 12 -2.72 -9.88 -12.93
C VAL A 12 -3.87 -10.87 -13.01
N VAL A 13 -4.85 -10.58 -13.87
CA VAL A 13 -6.03 -11.42 -14.12
C VAL A 13 -6.08 -11.72 -15.62
N ASN A 14 -5.88 -12.97 -16.00
CA ASN A 14 -5.91 -13.43 -17.40
C ASN A 14 -5.00 -12.62 -18.35
N GLY A 15 -3.77 -12.32 -17.93
CA GLY A 15 -2.82 -11.51 -18.70
C GLY A 15 -3.05 -9.99 -18.64
N TRP A 16 -4.20 -9.54 -18.10
CA TRP A 16 -4.48 -8.13 -17.86
C TRP A 16 -3.96 -7.71 -16.50
N ARG A 17 -3.28 -6.57 -16.46
CA ARG A 17 -2.78 -6.00 -15.21
C ARG A 17 -3.74 -4.95 -14.67
N TRP A 18 -4.29 -5.23 -13.50
CA TRP A 18 -5.30 -4.39 -12.84
C TRP A 18 -4.63 -3.60 -11.72
N CYS A 19 -4.72 -2.27 -11.80
CA CYS A 19 -4.17 -1.33 -10.84
C CYS A 19 -5.31 -0.71 -10.01
N VAL A 20 -5.34 -1.00 -8.70
CA VAL A 20 -6.38 -0.46 -7.81
C VAL A 20 -5.93 0.84 -7.16
N HIS A 21 -6.62 1.93 -7.49
CA HIS A 21 -6.44 3.27 -6.95
C HIS A 21 -7.49 3.54 -5.88
N ALA A 22 -7.12 3.23 -4.64
CA ALA A 22 -7.96 3.47 -3.47
C ALA A 22 -7.46 4.69 -2.68
N ASN A 23 -8.37 5.65 -2.46
CA ASN A 23 -8.16 6.80 -1.59
C ASN A 23 -8.99 6.65 -0.31
N TYR A 24 -8.44 7.10 0.82
CA TYR A 24 -9.07 6.98 2.13
C TYR A 24 -9.66 8.33 2.56
N ILE A 25 -10.88 8.31 3.08
CA ILE A 25 -11.52 9.49 3.69
C ILE A 25 -12.20 9.09 5.00
N SER A 26 -12.35 10.05 5.92
CA SER A 26 -13.16 9.79 7.11
C SER A 26 -14.64 9.71 6.76
N LYS A 27 -15.41 8.95 7.54
CA LYS A 27 -16.87 8.88 7.42
C LYS A 27 -17.52 10.27 7.46
N ASP A 28 -17.05 11.14 8.36
CA ASP A 28 -17.55 12.51 8.47
C ASP A 28 -17.21 13.36 7.24
N GLN A 29 -16.05 13.15 6.62
CA GLN A 29 -15.70 13.82 5.37
C GLN A 29 -16.61 13.33 4.23
N PHE A 30 -16.83 12.02 4.15
CA PHE A 30 -17.74 11.43 3.17
C PHE A 30 -19.15 12.00 3.31
N TYR A 31 -19.77 11.95 4.50
CA TYR A 31 -21.12 12.48 4.68
C TYR A 31 -21.20 14.00 4.50
N ARG A 32 -20.21 14.78 4.94
CA ARG A 32 -20.20 16.23 4.69
C ARG A 32 -20.11 16.56 3.20
N ALA A 33 -19.33 15.79 2.44
CA ALA A 33 -19.32 15.93 0.99
C ALA A 33 -20.71 15.63 0.43
N HIS A 34 -21.38 14.57 0.89
CA HIS A 34 -22.66 14.10 0.34
C HIS A 34 -23.93 14.80 0.90
N SER A 35 -23.84 15.55 2.01
CA SER A 35 -24.99 16.20 2.63
C SER A 35 -25.34 17.57 2.03
N ASN A 36 -24.44 18.20 1.26
CA ASN A 36 -24.59 19.61 0.86
C ASN A 36 -25.23 19.85 -0.55
N SER A 37 -25.70 18.81 -1.26
CA SER A 37 -26.32 18.86 -2.62
C SER A 37 -25.40 19.41 -3.73
N MET A 38 -25.54 19.18 -5.04
CA MET A 38 -26.27 18.28 -5.95
C MET A 38 -25.40 18.31 -7.24
N LYS A 39 -25.26 17.20 -7.98
CA LYS A 39 -24.43 16.99 -9.21
C LYS A 39 -22.91 16.80 -9.04
N GLU A 40 -22.13 17.75 -8.52
CA GLU A 40 -20.65 17.58 -8.48
C GLU A 40 -20.16 16.51 -7.50
N ILE A 41 -20.99 16.17 -6.52
CA ILE A 41 -20.72 15.13 -5.51
C ILE A 41 -21.24 13.75 -5.93
N GLU A 42 -22.16 13.68 -6.89
CA GLU A 42 -22.70 12.39 -7.36
C GLU A 42 -21.64 11.62 -8.15
N ASN A 43 -20.72 12.33 -8.79
CA ASN A 43 -19.67 11.78 -9.64
C ASN A 43 -18.36 12.58 -9.50
N PRO A 44 -17.76 12.63 -8.29
CA PRO A 44 -16.54 13.39 -8.09
C PRO A 44 -15.40 12.78 -8.92
N PRO A 45 -14.48 13.60 -9.44
CA PRO A 45 -13.36 13.07 -10.20
C PRO A 45 -12.52 12.15 -9.30
N VAL A 46 -12.09 11.03 -9.88
CA VAL A 46 -11.24 10.07 -9.19
C VAL A 46 -9.79 10.54 -9.25
N LEU A 47 -9.07 10.41 -8.14
CA LEU A 47 -7.70 10.93 -8.00
C LEU A 47 -6.65 9.82 -7.97
N VAL A 48 -5.57 10.04 -8.72
CA VAL A 48 -4.34 9.24 -8.67
C VAL A 48 -3.15 10.16 -8.42
N SER A 49 -2.40 9.89 -7.35
CA SER A 49 -1.19 10.67 -7.06
C SER A 49 -0.20 10.58 -8.23
N VAL A 50 0.30 11.73 -8.70
CA VAL A 50 1.32 11.79 -9.77
C VAL A 50 2.55 10.97 -9.37
N ARG A 51 2.94 11.00 -8.10
CA ARG A 51 4.05 10.21 -7.57
C ARG A 51 3.80 8.71 -7.68
N LYS A 52 2.57 8.25 -7.42
CA LYS A 52 2.20 6.83 -7.54
C LYS A 52 2.19 6.37 -8.99
N LEU A 53 1.66 7.20 -9.89
CA LEU A 53 1.62 6.88 -11.32
C LEU A 53 3.03 6.75 -11.91
N ASN A 54 3.91 7.72 -11.61
CA ASN A 54 5.29 7.75 -12.12
C ASN A 54 6.18 6.62 -11.59
N ALA A 55 5.85 6.05 -10.44
CA ALA A 55 6.59 4.92 -9.86
C ALA A 55 6.30 3.58 -10.56
N ASN A 56 5.27 3.53 -11.41
CA ASN A 56 4.79 2.29 -12.02
C ASN A 56 5.08 2.29 -13.52
N HIS A 57 5.75 1.26 -14.03
CA HIS A 57 5.85 1.03 -15.48
C HIS A 57 4.50 0.53 -16.00
N GLN A 58 3.64 1.45 -16.46
CA GLN A 58 2.31 1.12 -16.96
C GLN A 58 2.31 0.81 -18.46
N GLN A 59 1.46 -0.11 -18.87
CA GLN A 59 1.18 -0.42 -20.28
C GLN A 59 -0.17 0.18 -20.63
N ASN A 60 -0.38 0.54 -21.90
CA ASN A 60 -1.64 1.15 -22.36
C ASN A 60 -2.87 0.26 -22.07
N SER A 61 -2.69 -1.06 -22.08
CA SER A 61 -3.70 -2.05 -21.76
C SER A 61 -3.94 -2.27 -20.25
N ASP A 62 -3.19 -1.61 -19.36
CA ASP A 62 -3.43 -1.76 -17.93
C ASP A 62 -4.81 -1.22 -17.55
N ILE A 63 -5.50 -1.93 -16.67
CA ILE A 63 -6.82 -1.54 -16.20
C ILE A 63 -6.68 -0.77 -14.89
N HIS A 64 -7.17 0.46 -14.84
CA HIS A 64 -7.24 1.27 -13.64
C HIS A 64 -8.61 1.12 -12.98
N ILE A 65 -8.67 0.68 -11.73
CA ILE A 65 -9.91 0.60 -10.94
C ILE A 65 -9.86 1.66 -9.84
N PHE A 66 -10.94 2.42 -9.69
CA PHE A 66 -11.00 3.53 -8.75
C PHE A 66 -11.96 3.26 -7.61
N ALA A 67 -11.49 3.51 -6.39
CA ALA A 67 -12.27 3.29 -5.18
C ALA A 67 -12.02 4.37 -4.12
N ILE A 68 -13.04 4.58 -3.30
CA ILE A 68 -12.95 5.31 -2.04
C ILE A 68 -13.24 4.34 -0.90
N LEU A 69 -12.39 4.40 0.12
CA LEU A 69 -12.52 3.63 1.34
C LEU A 69 -12.85 4.59 2.47
N THR A 70 -13.99 4.38 3.13
CA THR A 70 -14.39 5.19 4.29
C THR A 70 -13.99 4.48 5.58
N THR A 71 -13.60 5.28 6.58
CA THR A 71 -13.22 4.79 7.90
C THR A 71 -13.86 5.66 8.97
N SER A 72 -14.47 5.08 10.01
CA SER A 72 -15.13 5.85 11.08
C SER A 72 -14.22 6.33 12.20
N GLN A 73 -12.99 5.83 12.30
CA GLN A 73 -12.31 5.90 13.59
C GLN A 73 -11.19 6.95 13.68
N THR A 74 -11.27 7.69 14.79
CA THR A 74 -10.18 8.45 15.40
C THR A 74 -9.10 7.48 15.92
N THR A 75 -7.86 7.97 16.03
CA THR A 75 -6.65 7.20 16.38
C THR A 75 -6.71 6.36 17.67
N LYS A 76 -7.74 6.51 18.52
CA LYS A 76 -7.81 5.94 19.88
C LYS A 76 -8.46 4.55 19.99
N GLN A 77 -9.26 4.09 19.02
CA GLN A 77 -9.92 2.77 19.10
C GLN A 77 -9.09 1.61 18.49
N ARG A 78 -7.90 1.90 17.96
CA ARG A 78 -7.06 1.01 17.13
C ARG A 78 -6.44 -0.20 17.83
N GLU A 79 -6.50 -0.33 19.15
CA GLU A 79 -5.68 -1.33 19.87
C GLU A 79 -6.40 -2.66 20.19
N LYS A 80 -7.67 -2.86 19.80
CA LYS A 80 -8.47 -3.97 20.35
C LYS A 80 -8.70 -5.20 19.46
N LEU A 81 -8.55 -5.15 18.14
CA LEU A 81 -8.81 -6.31 17.26
C LEU A 81 -7.81 -6.36 16.10
N ASN A 82 -7.10 -7.50 15.95
CA ASN A 82 -6.24 -7.85 14.80
C ASN A 82 -5.25 -6.77 14.32
N SER A 83 -4.64 -6.03 15.26
CA SER A 83 -3.74 -4.93 14.93
C SER A 83 -2.45 -5.44 14.28
N VAL A 84 -2.24 -5.12 13.00
CA VAL A 84 -0.95 -5.29 12.32
C VAL A 84 -0.15 -4.01 12.50
N TYR A 85 1.06 -4.14 13.05
CA TYR A 85 1.99 -3.03 13.24
C TYR A 85 3.09 -3.09 12.20
N CYS A 86 3.33 -1.97 11.55
CA CYS A 86 4.36 -1.79 10.55
C CYS A 86 5.43 -0.84 11.08
N TYR A 87 6.68 -1.18 10.80
CA TYR A 87 7.81 -0.28 10.93
C TYR A 87 8.53 -0.16 9.58
N ILE A 88 8.78 1.08 9.17
CA ILE A 88 9.54 1.41 7.97
C ILE A 88 10.93 1.85 8.43
N PRO A 89 12.00 1.09 8.11
CA PRO A 89 13.36 1.44 8.50
C PRO A 89 13.82 2.70 7.77
N ASN A 90 14.88 3.33 8.28
CA ASN A 90 15.41 4.53 7.66
C ASN A 90 15.94 4.27 6.22
N HIS A 91 16.21 5.36 5.50
CA HIS A 91 16.61 5.33 4.09
C HIS A 91 17.86 4.49 3.80
N LYS A 92 18.74 4.25 4.78
CA LYS A 92 19.95 3.44 4.57
C LYS A 92 19.64 1.97 4.32
N TRP A 93 18.48 1.49 4.77
CA TRP A 93 18.05 0.10 4.60
C TRP A 93 17.35 -0.17 3.27
N HIS A 94 16.84 0.85 2.58
CA HIS A 94 16.15 0.69 1.28
C HIS A 94 16.77 1.47 0.11
N SER A 95 17.70 2.39 0.37
CA SER A 95 18.38 3.20 -0.64
C SER A 95 19.89 3.07 -0.48
N ILE A 96 20.40 1.84 -0.61
CA ILE A 96 21.84 1.60 -0.61
C ILE A 96 22.41 2.12 -1.93
N ARG A 97 23.44 2.99 -1.86
CA ARG A 97 24.08 3.60 -3.04
C ARG A 97 24.55 2.56 -4.06
N ARG A 98 24.98 1.39 -3.59
CA ARG A 98 25.34 0.23 -4.41
C ARG A 98 24.35 -0.88 -4.11
N TRP A 99 23.81 -1.51 -5.15
CA TRP A 99 22.91 -2.64 -5.01
C TRP A 99 23.69 -3.87 -4.53
N THR A 100 23.94 -3.93 -3.23
CA THR A 100 24.67 -5.00 -2.54
C THR A 100 23.79 -5.63 -1.48
N THR A 101 24.15 -6.83 -1.07
CA THR A 101 23.40 -7.51 -0.01
C THR A 101 23.55 -6.80 1.33
N LEU A 102 22.45 -6.73 2.08
CA LEU A 102 22.37 -6.36 3.49
C LEU A 102 22.78 -7.53 4.41
N SER A 103 22.82 -8.74 3.86
CA SER A 103 23.05 -9.97 4.62
C SER A 103 24.55 -10.21 4.88
N PRO A 104 24.89 -10.85 6.01
CA PRO A 104 23.98 -11.11 7.13
C PRO A 104 23.64 -9.81 7.86
N PHE A 105 22.39 -9.69 8.30
CA PHE A 105 22.00 -8.69 9.28
C PHE A 105 21.33 -9.36 10.47
N VAL A 106 21.41 -8.75 11.63
CA VAL A 106 20.96 -9.30 12.90
C VAL A 106 19.76 -8.51 13.38
N LEU A 107 18.73 -9.24 13.81
CA LEU A 107 17.60 -8.70 14.55
C LEU A 107 17.74 -9.06 16.03
N ILE A 108 17.70 -8.06 16.91
CA ILE A 108 17.87 -8.25 18.35
C ILE A 108 16.58 -7.86 19.05
N ASN A 109 15.97 -8.79 19.78
CA ASN A 109 14.75 -8.53 20.53
C ASN A 109 15.09 -8.09 21.96
N LYS A 110 15.10 -6.78 22.23
CA LYS A 110 15.29 -6.21 23.58
C LYS A 110 13.96 -6.03 24.34
N THR A 111 12.90 -6.73 23.95
CA THR A 111 11.61 -6.70 24.65
C THR A 111 11.49 -7.88 25.61
N THR A 112 10.46 -7.87 26.47
CA THR A 112 10.14 -8.98 27.37
C THR A 112 9.25 -10.05 26.73
N GLN A 113 8.83 -9.87 25.48
CA GLN A 113 7.92 -10.78 24.80
C GLN A 113 8.55 -11.37 23.52
N LYS A 114 8.16 -12.59 23.18
CA LYS A 114 8.48 -13.20 21.89
C LYS A 114 7.89 -12.35 20.77
N ILE A 115 8.65 -12.13 19.70
CA ILE A 115 8.18 -11.33 18.56
C ILE A 115 8.20 -12.19 17.31
N SER A 116 7.05 -12.29 16.66
CA SER A 116 6.93 -12.82 15.30
C SER A 116 6.92 -11.64 14.34
N VAL A 117 7.91 -11.57 13.47
CA VAL A 117 8.12 -10.45 12.56
C VAL A 117 8.24 -10.95 11.12
N GLN A 118 7.46 -10.36 10.24
CA GLN A 118 7.63 -10.52 8.81
C GLN A 118 8.52 -9.40 8.29
N ILE A 119 9.53 -9.74 7.49
CA ILE A 119 10.43 -8.79 6.86
C ILE A 119 10.14 -8.74 5.36
N GLY A 120 9.74 -7.57 4.87
CA GLY A 120 9.51 -7.32 3.46
C GLY A 120 10.66 -6.53 2.84
N GLY A 121 11.17 -6.99 1.70
CA GLY A 121 12.33 -6.36 1.06
C GLY A 121 12.53 -6.82 -0.38
N MET A 122 13.66 -6.45 -0.96
CA MET A 122 14.05 -6.84 -2.32
C MET A 122 15.27 -7.77 -2.31
N ASP A 123 15.37 -8.62 -3.32
CA ASP A 123 16.52 -9.50 -3.56
C ASP A 123 17.52 -8.90 -4.57
N LYS A 124 18.52 -9.71 -4.97
CA LYS A 124 19.54 -9.32 -5.96
C LYS A 124 18.94 -8.83 -7.28
N SER A 125 17.84 -9.41 -7.71
CA SER A 125 17.15 -9.09 -8.97
C SER A 125 16.14 -7.96 -8.82
N ARG A 126 16.12 -7.25 -7.68
CA ARG A 126 15.11 -6.23 -7.34
C ARG A 126 13.69 -6.78 -7.27
N THR A 127 13.56 -8.09 -7.09
CA THR A 127 12.26 -8.75 -6.91
C THR A 127 11.90 -8.66 -5.44
N PHE A 128 10.65 -8.31 -5.15
CA PHE A 128 10.17 -8.23 -3.79
C PHE A 128 10.00 -9.63 -3.18
N LYS A 129 10.40 -9.80 -1.93
CA LYS A 129 10.19 -11.01 -1.14
C LYS A 129 9.86 -10.70 0.31
N THR A 130 9.17 -11.64 0.96
CA THR A 130 8.91 -11.64 2.40
C THR A 130 9.53 -12.87 3.05
N SER A 131 9.83 -12.77 4.34
CA SER A 131 10.23 -13.90 5.17
C SER A 131 9.77 -13.66 6.60
N ASP A 132 9.29 -14.72 7.24
CA ASP A 132 8.78 -14.67 8.61
C ASP A 132 9.85 -15.20 9.57
N PHE A 133 10.03 -14.47 10.67
CA PHE A 133 11.03 -14.75 11.69
C PHE A 133 10.40 -14.66 13.07
N VAL A 134 11.01 -15.38 14.00
CA VAL A 134 10.55 -15.46 15.38
C VAL A 134 11.72 -15.28 16.30
N VAL A 135 11.77 -14.17 17.03
CA VAL A 135 12.89 -13.84 17.92
C VAL A 135 12.42 -13.86 19.38
N ASN A 136 13.03 -14.71 20.21
CA ASN A 136 12.69 -14.75 21.63
C ASN A 136 13.28 -13.54 22.38
N PRO A 137 12.75 -13.19 23.56
CA PRO A 137 13.30 -12.12 24.40
C PRO A 137 14.80 -12.27 24.65
N GLY A 138 15.56 -11.19 24.46
CA GLY A 138 17.01 -11.15 24.69
C GLY A 138 17.87 -11.81 23.61
N GLU A 139 17.27 -12.52 22.65
CA GLU A 139 18.01 -13.21 21.60
C GLU A 139 18.42 -12.29 20.44
N LYS A 140 19.48 -12.72 19.76
CA LYS A 140 19.94 -12.19 18.49
C LYS A 140 19.66 -13.23 17.40
N MET A 141 18.98 -12.83 16.33
CA MET A 141 18.72 -13.68 15.18
C MET A 141 19.50 -13.16 13.98
N SER A 142 20.43 -13.97 13.46
CA SER A 142 21.08 -13.68 12.18
C SER A 142 20.13 -14.01 11.03
N ILE A 143 19.99 -13.08 10.09
CA ILE A 143 19.15 -13.22 8.91
C ILE A 143 20.05 -13.32 7.69
N GLU A 144 20.13 -14.54 7.16
CA GLU A 144 20.94 -14.89 5.99
C GLU A 144 20.16 -14.81 4.68
N ASN A 145 18.85 -14.55 4.76
CA ASN A 145 18.02 -14.33 3.59
C ASN A 145 18.59 -13.12 2.84
N HIS A 146 19.20 -13.35 1.69
CA HIS A 146 19.93 -12.34 0.89
C HIS A 146 19.05 -11.16 0.46
N TYR A 147 18.80 -10.23 1.38
CA TYR A 147 18.09 -8.99 1.11
C TYR A 147 19.09 -7.98 0.56
N TYR A 148 18.67 -7.17 -0.40
CA TYR A 148 19.42 -6.05 -0.96
C TYR A 148 18.78 -4.71 -0.58
N ALA A 149 17.52 -4.75 -0.13
CA ALA A 149 16.82 -3.64 0.49
C ALA A 149 15.78 -4.20 1.47
N ILE A 150 15.58 -3.57 2.62
CA ILE A 150 14.46 -3.83 3.54
C ILE A 150 13.49 -2.65 3.45
N THR A 151 12.25 -2.95 3.13
CA THR A 151 11.19 -1.95 2.97
C THR A 151 10.34 -1.79 4.21
N HIS A 152 10.12 -2.87 4.97
CA HIS A 152 9.31 -2.83 6.17
C HIS A 152 9.49 -4.07 7.05
N PHE A 153 9.03 -3.94 8.29
CA PHE A 153 8.81 -5.02 9.25
C PHE A 153 7.34 -5.01 9.65
N LEU A 154 6.68 -6.17 9.67
CA LEU A 154 5.31 -6.34 10.16
C LEU A 154 5.28 -7.26 11.38
N THR A 155 4.42 -6.94 12.34
CA THR A 155 4.12 -7.80 13.51
C THR A 155 2.64 -7.70 13.86
N TYR A 156 2.06 -8.79 14.35
CA TYR A 156 0.66 -8.83 14.81
C TYR A 156 0.49 -8.32 16.25
N GLN A 157 1.59 -7.97 16.91
CA GLN A 157 1.58 -7.42 18.27
C GLN A 157 2.60 -6.30 18.38
N LYS A 158 2.19 -5.16 18.94
CA LYS A 158 3.10 -4.04 19.17
C LYS A 158 4.25 -4.49 20.09
N PRO A 159 5.52 -4.31 19.69
CA PRO A 159 6.65 -4.64 20.54
C PRO A 159 6.59 -3.83 21.84
N LYS A 160 6.64 -4.50 23.00
CA LYS A 160 6.69 -3.85 24.32
C LYS A 160 8.15 -3.58 24.74
N GLY A 161 8.86 -2.79 23.94
CA GLY A 161 10.25 -2.45 24.17
C GLY A 161 10.94 -2.02 22.89
N THR A 162 12.21 -2.39 22.76
CA THR A 162 13.05 -2.04 21.63
C THR A 162 13.40 -3.28 20.82
N ILE A 163 13.42 -3.14 19.50
CA ILE A 163 14.07 -4.08 18.59
C ILE A 163 15.27 -3.36 17.99
N GLU A 164 16.40 -4.04 17.87
CA GLU A 164 17.59 -3.49 17.20
C GLU A 164 17.82 -4.25 15.89
N LEU A 165 18.30 -3.52 14.90
CA LEU A 165 18.61 -4.02 13.58
C LEU A 165 20.04 -3.63 13.24
N GLU A 166 20.90 -4.61 12.98
CA GLU A 166 22.33 -4.40 12.76
C GLU A 166 22.80 -5.11 11.48
N SER A 167 23.53 -4.45 10.60
CA SER A 167 24.28 -5.08 9.50
C SER A 167 25.74 -4.69 9.64
N SER A 168 26.54 -5.57 10.23
CA SER A 168 27.97 -5.30 10.48
C SER A 168 28.74 -5.13 9.16
N GLY A 169 28.35 -5.84 8.10
CA GLY A 169 28.97 -5.74 6.78
C GLY A 169 28.79 -4.37 6.11
N LEU A 170 27.74 -3.64 6.46
CA LEU A 170 27.46 -2.29 5.94
C LEU A 170 27.57 -1.19 7.01
N ASN A 171 28.01 -1.55 8.21
CA ASN A 171 28.05 -0.67 9.39
C ASN A 171 26.71 0.09 9.59
N LEU A 172 25.59 -0.63 9.45
CA LEU A 172 24.26 -0.10 9.69
C LEU A 172 23.77 -0.57 11.05
N HIS A 173 23.22 0.35 11.83
CA HIS A 173 22.59 0.05 13.10
C HIS A 173 21.36 0.94 13.26
N GLU A 174 20.25 0.34 13.67
CA GLU A 174 18.99 1.03 13.90
C GLU A 174 18.29 0.49 15.15
N VAL A 175 17.93 1.41 16.05
CA VAL A 175 17.21 1.13 17.28
C VAL A 175 15.75 1.49 17.07
N ILE A 176 14.86 0.51 17.21
CA ILE A 176 13.44 0.61 16.86
C ILE A 176 12.60 0.58 18.16
N PRO A 177 12.32 1.75 18.76
CA PRO A 177 11.49 1.79 19.97
C PRO A 177 10.01 1.52 19.64
N SER A 178 9.28 0.99 20.62
CA SER A 178 7.83 0.64 20.51
C SER A 178 6.96 1.72 19.86
N HIS A 179 7.19 3.00 20.16
CA HIS A 179 6.37 4.11 19.66
C HIS A 179 6.57 4.39 18.16
N LYS A 180 7.61 3.85 17.52
CA LYS A 180 7.85 3.96 16.07
C LYS A 180 7.05 2.96 15.25
N TRP A 181 6.46 1.94 15.89
CA TRP A 181 5.58 0.98 15.25
C TRP A 181 4.21 1.60 15.02
N ILE A 182 3.80 1.65 13.75
CA ILE A 182 2.55 2.25 13.32
C ILE A 182 1.53 1.13 13.14
N ASN A 183 0.38 1.23 13.80
CA ASN A 183 -0.73 0.35 13.46
C ASN A 183 -1.19 0.67 12.02
N CYS A 184 -0.99 -0.30 11.12
CA CYS A 184 -1.34 -0.22 9.70
C CYS A 184 -2.67 -0.88 9.38
N TRP A 185 -3.37 -1.43 10.38
CA TRP A 185 -4.74 -1.88 10.24
C TRP A 185 -5.66 -0.68 9.98
N VAL A 186 -6.51 -0.81 8.97
CA VAL A 186 -7.52 0.18 8.62
C VAL A 186 -8.87 -0.52 8.63
N ASP A 187 -9.72 -0.15 9.59
CA ASP A 187 -11.12 -0.57 9.59
C ASP A 187 -11.86 0.20 8.51
N ILE A 188 -12.03 -0.45 7.37
CA ILE A 188 -12.82 0.05 6.26
C ILE A 188 -14.28 -0.25 6.58
N GLU A 189 -15.09 0.80 6.75
CA GLU A 189 -16.52 0.64 6.96
C GLU A 189 -17.26 0.44 5.64
N GLN A 190 -16.89 1.20 4.63
CA GLN A 190 -17.49 1.13 3.30
C GLN A 190 -16.41 1.24 2.24
N SER A 191 -16.56 0.43 1.19
CA SER A 191 -15.80 0.54 -0.04
C SER A 191 -16.76 0.95 -1.15
N ILE A 192 -16.48 2.08 -1.79
CA ILE A 192 -17.26 2.59 -2.92
C ILE A 192 -16.36 2.54 -4.15
N PHE A 193 -16.81 1.85 -5.18
CA PHE A 193 -16.09 1.74 -6.45
C PHE A 193 -16.78 2.60 -7.50
N PHE A 194 -16.00 3.42 -8.21
CA PHE A 194 -16.52 4.38 -9.20
C PHE A 194 -16.55 3.80 -10.62
N GLY A 195 -15.67 2.84 -10.92
CA GLY A 195 -15.55 2.27 -12.25
C GLY A 195 -14.10 1.94 -12.59
N TYR A 196 -13.87 1.69 -13.87
CA TYR A 196 -12.55 1.43 -14.41
C TYR A 196 -12.32 2.14 -15.74
N CYS A 197 -11.06 2.30 -16.13
CA CYS A 197 -10.67 2.67 -17.49
C CYS A 197 -9.36 1.98 -17.86
N THR A 198 -8.99 2.00 -19.15
CA THR A 198 -7.65 1.60 -19.56
C THR A 198 -6.64 2.69 -19.23
N HIS A 199 -5.36 2.35 -19.15
CA HIS A 199 -4.30 3.35 -18.95
C HIS A 199 -4.26 4.35 -20.11
N GLU A 200 -4.51 3.89 -21.34
CA GLU A 200 -4.63 4.75 -22.50
C GLU A 200 -5.77 5.77 -22.34
N ASP A 201 -6.97 5.32 -21.95
CA ASP A 201 -8.10 6.22 -21.70
C ASP A 201 -7.82 7.18 -20.56
N PHE A 202 -7.14 6.70 -19.50
CA PHE A 202 -6.71 7.54 -18.40
C PHE A 202 -5.78 8.66 -18.88
N GLN A 203 -4.75 8.33 -19.67
CA GLN A 203 -3.81 9.34 -20.20
C GLN A 203 -4.51 10.37 -21.10
N LYS A 204 -5.49 9.94 -21.89
CA LYS A 204 -6.22 10.83 -22.82
C LYS A 204 -7.12 11.83 -22.10
N HIS A 205 -7.77 11.42 -21.01
CA HIS A 205 -8.85 12.20 -20.40
C HIS A 205 -8.49 12.76 -19.01
N ALA A 206 -7.44 12.26 -18.37
CA ALA A 206 -7.04 12.77 -17.06
C ALA A 206 -6.43 14.17 -17.17
N TYR A 207 -6.65 14.97 -16.14
CA TYR A 207 -6.10 16.32 -16.02
C TYR A 207 -5.43 16.51 -14.66
N ILE A 208 -4.54 17.50 -14.55
CA ILE A 208 -3.79 17.73 -13.31
C ILE A 208 -4.61 18.58 -12.34
N GLN A 209 -4.71 18.12 -11.09
CA GLN A 209 -5.15 18.91 -9.95
C GLN A 209 -3.98 19.19 -9.01
N SER A 210 -3.65 20.47 -8.87
CA SER A 210 -2.52 20.94 -8.09
C SER A 210 -2.73 20.79 -6.58
N LYS A 211 -1.62 20.61 -5.88
CA LYS A 211 -1.58 20.74 -4.41
C LYS A 211 -2.22 22.06 -3.98
N GLY A 212 -3.06 21.99 -2.95
CA GLY A 212 -3.73 23.14 -2.35
C GLY A 212 -5.10 23.46 -2.95
N THR A 213 -5.49 22.84 -4.07
CA THR A 213 -6.85 22.93 -4.64
C THR A 213 -7.87 22.27 -3.71
N ASN A 214 -9.07 22.85 -3.63
CA ASN A 214 -10.19 22.23 -2.90
C ASN A 214 -10.89 21.22 -3.80
N HIS A 215 -10.95 19.97 -3.35
CA HIS A 215 -11.65 18.88 -4.00
C HIS A 215 -12.99 18.59 -3.28
N PRO A 216 -14.10 18.34 -4.01
CA PRO A 216 -15.41 18.09 -3.39
C PRO A 216 -15.40 16.97 -2.34
N THR A 217 -14.70 15.87 -2.62
CA THR A 217 -14.62 14.70 -1.73
C THR A 217 -13.47 14.72 -0.71
N PHE A 218 -12.30 15.26 -1.08
CA PHE A 218 -11.08 15.16 -0.26
C PHE A 218 -10.73 16.46 0.47
N GLY A 219 -11.50 17.53 0.26
CA GLY A 219 -11.15 18.86 0.74
C GLY A 219 -9.85 19.36 0.10
N ARG A 220 -9.03 20.07 0.87
CA ARG A 220 -7.79 20.68 0.34
C ARG A 220 -6.71 19.63 0.07
N LEU A 221 -6.29 19.52 -1.19
CA LEU A 221 -5.30 18.52 -1.62
C LEU A 221 -3.91 18.80 -1.04
N THR A 222 -3.25 17.76 -0.51
CA THR A 222 -1.91 17.86 0.12
C THR A 222 -0.75 17.62 -0.85
N GLU A 223 -1.04 17.10 -2.03
CA GLU A 223 -0.11 16.81 -3.13
C GLU A 223 -0.81 17.02 -4.49
N THR A 224 -0.06 16.85 -5.58
CA THR A 224 -0.58 16.96 -6.94
C THR A 224 -1.11 15.61 -7.42
N TYR A 225 -2.29 15.62 -8.05
CA TYR A 225 -3.00 14.44 -8.52
C TYR A 225 -3.30 14.55 -10.02
N TRP A 226 -3.35 13.39 -10.69
CA TRP A 226 -4.15 13.22 -11.89
C TRP A 226 -5.60 12.96 -11.47
N ALA A 227 -6.51 13.72 -12.04
CA ALA A 227 -7.94 13.63 -11.83
C ALA A 227 -8.62 13.13 -13.11
N LEU A 228 -9.61 12.26 -12.98
CA LEU A 228 -10.42 11.79 -14.10
C LEU A 228 -11.91 11.89 -13.74
N SER A 229 -12.71 12.51 -14.61
CA SER A 229 -14.17 12.59 -14.42
C SER A 229 -14.78 11.19 -14.42
N ALA A 230 -15.79 10.96 -13.56
CA ALA A 230 -16.44 9.65 -13.48
C ALA A 230 -17.17 9.27 -14.78
N GLU A 231 -17.51 10.24 -15.65
CA GLU A 231 -18.13 10.00 -16.95
C GLU A 231 -17.21 9.22 -17.93
N HIS A 232 -15.89 9.28 -17.70
CA HIS A 232 -14.89 8.53 -18.46
C HIS A 232 -14.61 7.15 -17.88
N LEU A 233 -15.34 6.74 -16.84
CA LEU A 233 -15.21 5.43 -16.23
C LEU A 233 -16.27 4.48 -16.78
N PHE A 234 -15.81 3.30 -17.17
CA PHE A 234 -16.68 2.17 -17.46
C PHE A 234 -17.18 1.54 -16.16
N PRO A 235 -18.43 1.03 -16.13
CA PRO A 235 -19.00 0.42 -14.94
C PRO A 235 -18.30 -0.91 -14.64
N LEU A 236 -17.94 -1.17 -13.38
CA LEU A 236 -17.25 -2.40 -12.99
C LEU A 236 -18.05 -3.67 -13.33
N THR A 237 -19.37 -3.60 -13.38
CA THR A 237 -20.22 -4.72 -13.78
C THR A 237 -19.88 -5.23 -15.18
N SER A 238 -19.50 -4.34 -16.10
CA SER A 238 -19.05 -4.73 -17.44
C SER A 238 -17.74 -5.53 -17.35
N LEU A 239 -16.74 -5.03 -16.62
CA LEU A 239 -15.46 -5.71 -16.40
C LEU A 239 -15.65 -7.08 -15.75
N LEU A 240 -16.47 -7.16 -14.71
CA LEU A 240 -16.75 -8.41 -13.97
C LEU A 240 -17.59 -9.40 -14.79
N SER A 241 -18.37 -8.94 -15.75
CA SER A 241 -19.09 -9.85 -16.66
C SER A 241 -18.12 -10.52 -17.62
N HIS A 242 -17.08 -9.82 -18.06
CA HIS A 242 -16.04 -10.40 -18.92
C HIS A 242 -15.22 -11.44 -18.14
N THR A 243 -14.98 -11.24 -16.84
CA THR A 243 -14.26 -12.24 -16.02
C THR A 243 -15.05 -13.52 -15.78
N LYS A 244 -16.39 -13.45 -15.71
CA LYS A 244 -17.25 -14.64 -15.59
C LYS A 244 -17.16 -15.55 -16.82
N ASN A 245 -17.04 -14.96 -18.01
CA ASN A 245 -16.86 -15.74 -19.24
C ASN A 245 -15.50 -16.47 -19.24
N TRP A 246 -14.46 -15.91 -18.62
CA TRP A 246 -13.16 -16.55 -18.51
C TRP A 246 -13.16 -17.79 -17.59
N GLN A 247 -14.01 -17.84 -16.56
CA GLN A 247 -14.16 -19.05 -15.75
C GLN A 247 -14.74 -20.22 -16.55
N SER A 248 -15.55 -19.95 -17.58
CA SER A 248 -16.13 -21.00 -18.43
C SER A 248 -15.16 -21.58 -19.46
N GLU A 249 -14.07 -20.87 -19.77
CA GLU A 249 -13.03 -21.32 -20.71
C GLU A 249 -11.91 -22.11 -20.03
N ILE A 250 -11.65 -21.88 -18.75
CA ILE A 250 -10.66 -22.64 -17.96
C ILE A 250 -11.20 -24.04 -17.57
N GLY A 251 -12.51 -24.27 -17.73
CA GLY A 251 -13.19 -25.55 -17.48
C GLY A 251 -13.36 -26.46 -18.70
N ARG A 252 -12.70 -26.16 -19.82
CA ARG A 252 -12.57 -27.03 -21.02
C ARG A 252 -11.13 -27.41 -21.24
#